data_AF-A0A918D311-F1
#
_entry.id   AF-A0A918D311-F1
#
_cell.length_a   1.000
_cell.length_b   1.000
_cell.length_c   1.000
_cell.angle_alpha   90.00
_cell.angle_beta   90.00
_cell.angle_gamma   90.00
#
_symmetry.space_group_name_H-M   'P 1'
#
loop_
_entity.id
_entity.type
_entity.pdbx_description
1 polymer ?
#
loop_
_entity_poly.entity_id
_entity_poly.type
_entity_poly.pdbx_seq_one_letter_code
_entity_poly.pdbx_strand_id
1 'polypeptide(L)'
;MKKYLVAVIFLFILVGCGNDSETNEQAKSPDNTEAQYTVVFRGLDLQTEANTYTLTGEVRAENEQFYYHLEQGDEELHPETVYELEGEPGVWQSFEITGEIPESSFEKEETPILTLYGKSPDGEVLHPNFIPIDITE
;
A
#
# COMPACT_ATOMS: atom_id res chain seq x y z
N MET A 1 -52.14 -28.56 28.81
CA MET A 1 -53.27 -27.99 28.04
C MET A 1 -53.19 -26.47 28.12
N LYS A 2 -53.34 -25.77 26.98
CA LYS A 2 -53.47 -24.30 26.77
C LYS A 2 -52.28 -23.45 27.27
N LYS A 3 -51.33 -22.96 26.47
CA LYS A 3 -51.34 -22.18 25.22
C LYS A 3 -52.23 -20.92 25.23
N TYR A 4 -51.55 -19.78 25.03
CA TYR A 4 -52.01 -18.43 24.64
C TYR A 4 -52.42 -17.45 25.75
N LEU A 5 -51.47 -16.59 26.11
CA LEU A 5 -51.66 -15.15 26.32
C LEU A 5 -50.29 -14.44 26.25
N VAL A 6 -49.55 -14.59 25.14
CA VAL A 6 -49.36 -13.54 24.12
C VAL A 6 -49.90 -12.14 24.50
N ALA A 7 -49.00 -11.16 24.38
CA ALA A 7 -49.22 -9.72 24.23
C ALA A 7 -49.19 -8.81 25.49
N VAL A 8 -48.02 -8.62 26.14
CA VAL A 8 -47.62 -7.32 26.73
C VAL A 8 -46.08 -7.17 26.89
N ILE A 9 -45.26 -7.47 25.86
CA ILE A 9 -43.79 -7.20 25.92
C ILE A 9 -43.33 -6.48 24.65
N PHE A 10 -44.08 -5.44 24.24
CA PHE A 10 -43.67 -4.54 23.17
C PHE A 10 -43.84 -3.06 23.58
N LEU A 11 -43.62 -2.76 24.87
CA LEU A 11 -43.77 -1.41 25.41
C LEU A 11 -42.64 -0.98 26.37
N PHE A 12 -41.43 -1.49 26.17
CA PHE A 12 -40.24 -1.06 26.92
C PHE A 12 -39.04 -0.72 26.02
N ILE A 13 -39.30 -0.21 24.81
CA ILE A 13 -38.29 0.52 24.04
C ILE A 13 -38.72 1.98 24.05
N LEU A 14 -38.30 2.73 25.08
CA LEU A 14 -38.19 4.20 25.13
C LEU A 14 -37.80 4.62 26.55
N VAL A 15 -36.63 4.17 26.99
CA VAL A 15 -35.81 4.87 28.00
C VAL A 15 -34.44 4.94 27.31
N GLY A 16 -34.01 6.05 26.71
CA GLY A 16 -34.20 7.41 27.19
C GLY A 16 -33.22 7.71 28.32
N CYS A 17 -31.95 7.32 28.18
CA CYS A 17 -30.85 7.88 28.93
C CYS A 17 -29.98 8.65 27.95
N GLY A 18 -30.31 9.93 27.78
CA GLY A 18 -29.33 10.93 27.41
C GLY A 18 -28.28 10.99 28.51
N ASN A 19 -27.05 10.70 28.13
CA ASN A 19 -25.86 11.15 28.81
C ASN A 19 -24.95 11.64 27.69
N ASP A 20 -25.12 12.93 27.37
CA ASP A 20 -24.25 13.67 26.47
C ASP A 20 -22.85 13.70 27.09
N SER A 21 -22.10 12.65 26.80
CA SER A 21 -20.66 12.65 26.86
C SER A 21 -20.23 12.69 25.40
N GLU A 22 -20.22 13.91 24.88
CA GLU A 22 -19.48 14.30 23.70
C GLU A 22 -18.00 13.96 23.98
N THR A 23 -17.63 12.70 23.77
CA THR A 23 -16.23 12.35 23.53
C THR A 23 -15.92 12.89 22.16
N ASN A 24 -15.59 14.17 22.16
CA ASN A 24 -14.75 14.90 21.23
C ASN A 24 -14.19 13.95 20.16
N GLU A 25 -14.94 13.80 19.07
CA GLU A 25 -14.36 13.49 17.78
C GLU A 25 -13.45 14.67 17.50
N GLN A 26 -12.24 14.58 18.02
CA GLN A 26 -11.14 15.41 17.62
C GLN A 26 -11.01 15.11 16.14
N ALA A 27 -11.63 15.96 15.33
CA ALA A 27 -11.31 16.12 13.93
C ALA A 27 -9.79 16.20 13.91
N LYS A 28 -9.16 15.10 13.48
CA LYS A 28 -7.74 15.07 13.16
C LYS A 28 -7.62 16.12 12.08
N SER A 29 -7.20 17.32 12.49
CA SER A 29 -6.73 18.35 11.56
C SER A 29 -5.86 17.60 10.56
N PRO A 30 -6.07 17.74 9.24
CA PRO A 30 -5.33 16.97 8.25
C PRO A 30 -3.86 17.10 8.60
N ASP A 31 -3.31 15.98 9.03
CA ASP A 31 -1.95 15.90 9.49
C ASP A 31 -1.09 16.02 8.25
N ASN A 32 -0.50 17.19 8.04
CA ASN A 32 0.38 17.47 6.91
C ASN A 32 1.65 16.59 6.93
N THR A 33 1.80 15.71 7.94
CA THR A 33 2.89 14.74 8.03
C THR A 33 2.90 13.81 6.82
N GLU A 34 1.77 13.29 6.33
CA GLU A 34 1.77 12.40 5.15
C GLU A 34 2.19 13.09 3.85
N ALA A 35 1.97 14.41 3.76
CA ALA A 35 2.43 15.17 2.60
C ALA A 35 3.96 15.13 2.48
N GLN A 36 4.70 15.02 3.59
CA GLN A 36 6.17 14.98 3.60
C GLN A 36 6.76 13.61 3.23
N TYR A 37 5.93 12.58 3.14
CA TYR A 37 6.32 11.22 2.77
C TYR A 37 5.61 10.73 1.50
N THR A 38 5.00 11.67 0.79
CA THR A 38 4.33 11.38 -0.47
C THR A 38 5.37 11.11 -1.55
N VAL A 39 5.23 9.97 -2.21
CA VAL A 39 5.93 9.64 -3.44
C VAL A 39 4.94 9.58 -4.60
N VAL A 40 5.35 10.08 -5.76
CA VAL A 40 4.58 9.97 -7.01
C VAL A 40 5.50 9.46 -8.11
N PHE A 41 5.04 8.46 -8.84
CA PHE A 41 5.75 7.85 -9.97
C PHE A 41 5.06 8.21 -11.29
N ARG A 42 5.84 8.30 -12.37
CA ARG A 42 5.32 8.46 -13.73
C ARG A 42 6.27 7.86 -14.76
N GLY A 43 5.76 7.63 -15.96
CA GLY A 43 6.57 7.17 -17.09
C GLY A 43 7.25 5.83 -16.82
N LEU A 44 6.58 4.94 -16.07
CA LEU A 44 7.10 3.63 -15.74
C LEU A 44 7.20 2.77 -17.00
N ASP A 45 8.38 2.21 -17.25
CA ASP A 45 8.67 1.27 -18.34
C ASP A 45 9.37 0.05 -17.74
N LEU A 46 8.72 -1.10 -17.86
CA LEU A 46 9.23 -2.37 -17.37
C LEU A 46 9.67 -3.23 -18.56
N GLN A 47 10.90 -3.70 -18.51
CA GLN A 47 11.48 -4.62 -19.48
C GLN A 47 11.88 -5.90 -18.78
N THR A 48 11.60 -7.04 -19.41
CA THR A 48 11.98 -8.36 -18.93
C THR A 48 12.85 -9.04 -19.99
N GLU A 49 13.99 -9.58 -19.55
CA GLU A 49 14.90 -10.36 -20.39
C GLU A 49 15.29 -11.65 -19.67
N ALA A 50 14.79 -12.79 -20.15
CA ALA A 50 14.96 -14.08 -19.49
C ALA A 50 14.52 -14.04 -18.02
N ASN A 51 15.46 -14.15 -17.08
CA ASN A 51 15.21 -14.12 -15.64
C ASN A 51 15.51 -12.78 -14.98
N THR A 52 15.71 -11.70 -15.76
CA THR A 52 15.96 -10.37 -15.22
C THR A 52 14.84 -9.40 -15.57
N TYR A 53 14.66 -8.38 -14.73
CA TYR A 53 13.79 -7.26 -15.01
C TYR A 53 14.54 -5.94 -14.81
N THR A 54 14.14 -4.96 -15.60
CA THR A 54 14.58 -3.57 -15.49
C THR A 54 13.34 -2.68 -15.49
N LEU A 55 13.10 -2.00 -14.37
CA LEU A 55 12.07 -0.97 -14.28
C LEU A 55 12.75 0.40 -14.32
N THR A 56 12.36 1.22 -15.29
CA THR A 56 12.76 2.64 -15.35
C THR A 56 11.55 3.55 -15.16
N GLY A 57 11.80 4.78 -14.73
CA GLY A 57 10.75 5.79 -14.67
C GLY A 57 11.24 7.10 -14.08
N GLU A 58 10.28 7.96 -13.77
CA GLU A 58 10.52 9.18 -13.01
C GLU A 58 9.75 9.13 -11.68
N VAL A 59 10.38 9.66 -10.64
CA VAL A 59 9.83 9.76 -9.30
C VAL A 59 9.95 11.19 -8.79
N ARG A 60 8.95 11.61 -8.01
CA ARG A 60 9.01 12.81 -7.18
C ARG A 60 8.67 12.39 -5.75
N ALA A 61 9.63 12.51 -4.85
CA ALA A 61 9.48 12.21 -3.44
C ALA A 61 9.86 13.43 -2.59
N GLU A 62 9.13 13.67 -1.51
CA GLU A 62 9.38 14.79 -0.59
C GLU A 62 10.49 14.48 0.44
N ASN A 63 10.86 13.21 0.59
CA ASN A 63 11.84 12.70 1.56
C ASN A 63 13.05 12.01 0.90
N GLU A 64 13.36 12.33 -0.36
CA GLU A 64 14.54 11.84 -1.11
C GLU A 64 14.67 10.31 -1.20
N GLN A 65 13.62 9.55 -0.89
CA GLN A 65 13.65 8.10 -0.96
C GLN A 65 12.28 7.52 -1.27
N PHE A 66 12.28 6.30 -1.77
CA PHE A 66 11.10 5.45 -1.83
C PHE A 66 11.49 4.00 -1.53
N TYR A 67 10.51 3.13 -1.41
CA TYR A 67 10.68 1.73 -1.05
C TYR A 67 10.14 0.85 -2.16
N TYR A 68 10.73 -0.33 -2.31
CA TYR A 68 10.21 -1.35 -3.19
C TYR A 68 10.46 -2.76 -2.65
N HIS A 69 9.60 -3.71 -3.03
CA HIS A 69 9.78 -5.14 -2.81
C HIS A 69 9.19 -5.93 -3.99
N LEU A 70 9.58 -7.20 -4.12
CA LEU A 70 9.03 -8.12 -5.14
C LEU A 70 8.45 -9.34 -4.43
N GLU A 71 7.17 -9.60 -4.67
CA GLU A 71 6.45 -10.75 -4.12
C GLU A 71 5.82 -11.58 -5.24
N GLN A 72 5.57 -12.86 -4.98
CA GLN A 72 4.82 -13.75 -5.86
C GLN A 72 3.96 -14.69 -5.01
N GLY A 73 2.66 -14.39 -4.94
CA GLY A 73 1.76 -15.06 -4.00
C GLY A 73 2.16 -14.75 -2.55
N ASP A 74 2.39 -15.79 -1.75
CA ASP A 74 2.84 -15.66 -0.36
C ASP A 74 4.38 -15.63 -0.22
N GLU A 75 5.14 -15.65 -1.33
CA GLU A 75 6.60 -15.67 -1.32
C GLU A 75 7.20 -14.28 -1.59
N GLU A 76 8.11 -13.86 -0.72
CA GLU A 76 8.95 -12.68 -0.94
C GLU A 76 10.15 -13.08 -1.82
N LEU A 77 10.16 -12.64 -3.08
CA LEU A 77 11.25 -12.88 -4.03
C LEU A 77 12.40 -11.88 -3.84
N HIS A 78 12.06 -10.64 -3.48
CA HIS A 78 13.02 -9.60 -3.11
C HIS A 78 12.51 -8.83 -1.90
N PRO A 79 13.29 -8.76 -0.81
CA PRO A 79 12.88 -8.06 0.39
C PRO A 79 12.76 -6.56 0.16
N GLU A 80 11.98 -5.92 1.02
CA GLU A 80 11.88 -4.45 1.03
C GLU A 80 13.26 -3.79 1.02
N THR A 81 13.46 -2.93 0.04
CA THR A 81 14.69 -2.16 -0.15
C THR A 81 14.37 -0.68 -0.26
N VAL A 82 15.22 0.16 0.34
CA VAL A 82 15.17 1.62 0.21
C VAL A 82 15.93 2.03 -1.05
N TYR A 83 15.29 2.83 -1.89
CA TYR A 83 15.92 3.50 -3.01
C TYR A 83 16.16 4.97 -2.63
N GLU A 84 17.42 5.35 -2.47
CA GLU A 84 17.86 6.71 -2.17
C GLU A 84 17.98 7.52 -3.48
N LEU A 85 17.41 8.72 -3.50
CA LEU A 85 17.45 9.64 -4.64
C LEU A 85 18.61 10.62 -4.48
N GLU A 86 19.32 10.91 -5.57
CA GLU A 86 20.50 11.77 -5.54
C GLU A 86 20.18 13.27 -5.66
N GLY A 87 18.99 13.62 -6.15
CA GLY A 87 18.55 14.99 -6.40
C GLY A 87 17.66 15.57 -5.30
N GLU A 88 17.32 16.85 -5.45
CA GLU A 88 16.55 17.58 -4.44
C GLU A 88 15.13 17.01 -4.21
N PRO A 89 14.60 17.08 -2.97
CA PRO A 89 13.26 16.65 -2.66
C PRO A 89 12.20 17.47 -3.43
N GLY A 90 11.09 16.84 -3.79
CA GLY A 90 9.99 17.48 -4.51
C GLY A 90 10.28 17.77 -5.99
N VAL A 91 11.45 17.39 -6.50
CA VAL A 91 11.82 17.48 -7.93
C VAL A 91 11.67 16.11 -8.60
N TRP A 92 11.31 16.11 -9.89
CA TRP A 92 11.28 14.89 -10.69
C TRP A 92 12.69 14.39 -10.98
N GLN A 93 12.92 13.11 -10.73
CA GLN A 93 14.20 12.44 -10.91
C GLN A 93 13.99 11.11 -11.62
N SER A 94 14.92 10.73 -12.50
CA SER A 94 14.92 9.38 -13.09
C SER A 94 15.41 8.35 -12.08
N PHE A 95 14.84 7.15 -12.14
CA PHE A 95 15.32 6.00 -11.38
C PHE A 95 15.36 4.74 -12.26
N GLU A 96 16.17 3.77 -11.84
CA GLU A 96 16.28 2.46 -12.48
C GLU A 96 16.42 1.38 -11.39
N ILE A 97 15.55 0.36 -11.44
CA ILE A 97 15.63 -0.82 -10.58
C ILE A 97 15.89 -2.01 -11.48
N THR A 98 16.94 -2.75 -11.19
CA THR A 98 17.25 -4.03 -11.83
C THR A 98 17.21 -5.16 -10.81
N GLY A 99 16.72 -6.32 -11.22
CA GLY A 99 16.65 -7.49 -10.36
C GLY A 99 16.55 -8.79 -11.13
N GLU A 100 16.77 -9.89 -10.42
CA GLU A 100 16.64 -11.24 -10.94
C GLU A 100 15.39 -11.90 -10.34
N ILE A 101 14.69 -12.67 -11.15
CA ILE A 101 13.56 -13.50 -10.77
C ILE A 101 14.05 -14.94 -10.67
N PRO A 102 13.90 -15.63 -9.52
CA PRO A 102 14.30 -17.02 -9.38
C PRO A 102 13.61 -17.90 -10.43
N GLU A 103 14.34 -18.85 -11.03
CA GLU A 103 13.79 -19.77 -12.05
C GLU A 103 12.56 -20.55 -11.54
N SER A 104 12.50 -20.84 -10.24
CA SER A 104 11.34 -21.48 -9.61
C SER A 104 10.06 -20.65 -9.67
N SER A 105 10.14 -19.37 -10.02
CA SER A 105 9.00 -18.45 -10.14
C SER A 105 8.24 -18.66 -11.45
N PHE A 106 8.91 -19.14 -12.51
CA PHE A 106 8.31 -19.34 -13.85
C PHE A 106 7.33 -20.51 -13.88
N GLU A 107 7.47 -21.45 -12.94
CA GLU A 107 6.62 -22.64 -12.80
C GLU A 107 5.35 -22.37 -11.95
N LYS A 108 5.21 -21.17 -11.38
CA LYS A 108 4.08 -20.83 -10.50
C LYS A 108 2.95 -20.17 -11.27
N GLU A 109 1.73 -20.34 -10.76
CA GLU A 109 0.54 -19.71 -11.36
C GLU A 109 0.46 -18.22 -11.03
N GLU A 110 0.98 -17.78 -9.89
CA GLU A 110 0.95 -16.39 -9.46
C GLU A 110 1.96 -15.52 -10.24
N THR A 111 1.54 -14.33 -10.65
CA THR A 111 2.43 -13.34 -11.28
C THR A 111 3.26 -12.62 -10.23
N PRO A 112 4.59 -12.43 -10.42
CA PRO A 112 5.38 -11.56 -9.57
C PRO A 112 4.90 -10.10 -9.63
N ILE A 113 4.85 -9.45 -8.48
CA ILE A 113 4.40 -8.06 -8.34
C ILE A 113 5.52 -7.25 -7.69
N LEU A 114 6.05 -6.29 -8.45
CA LEU A 114 6.96 -5.27 -7.93
C LEU A 114 6.11 -4.12 -7.38
N THR A 115 6.21 -3.85 -6.08
CA THR A 115 5.46 -2.78 -5.42
C THR A 115 6.39 -1.62 -5.10
N LEU A 116 6.02 -0.40 -5.49
CA LEU A 116 6.77 0.83 -5.20
C LEU A 116 5.93 1.75 -4.31
N TYR A 117 6.50 2.34 -3.25
CA TYR A 117 5.73 3.10 -2.28
C TYR A 117 6.58 4.05 -1.43
N GLY A 118 5.91 4.98 -0.74
CA GLY A 118 6.50 5.79 0.32
C GLY A 118 6.17 5.19 1.70
N LYS A 119 6.78 5.71 2.76
CA LYS A 119 6.42 5.34 4.14
C LYS A 119 6.24 6.54 5.02
N SER A 120 5.20 6.52 5.86
CA SER A 120 5.04 7.48 6.95
C SER A 120 6.15 7.31 8.01
N PRO A 121 6.32 8.25 8.95
CA PRO A 121 7.27 8.10 10.06
C PRO A 121 7.04 6.86 10.91
N ASP A 122 5.78 6.42 11.01
CA ASP A 122 5.36 5.25 11.77
C ASP A 122 5.56 3.94 10.99
N GLY A 123 6.05 4.03 9.75
CA GLY A 123 6.34 2.90 8.88
C GLY A 123 5.16 2.40 8.03
N GLU A 124 4.03 3.13 8.03
CA GLU A 124 2.87 2.78 7.22
C GLU A 124 3.16 3.01 5.73
N VAL A 125 2.74 2.08 4.88
CA VAL A 125 2.89 2.16 3.42
C VAL A 125 1.96 3.24 2.86
N LEU A 126 2.53 4.18 2.09
CA LEU A 126 1.82 5.29 1.46
C LEU A 126 1.87 5.17 -0.07
N HIS A 127 0.71 5.34 -0.70
CA HIS A 127 0.52 5.39 -2.16
C HIS A 127 1.23 4.25 -2.93
N PRO A 128 0.95 2.97 -2.62
CA PRO A 128 1.59 1.87 -3.32
C PRO A 128 1.20 1.82 -4.79
N ASN A 129 2.18 1.49 -5.63
CA ASN A 129 2.03 1.24 -7.05
C ASN A 129 2.44 -0.20 -7.34
N PHE A 130 1.51 -0.98 -7.88
CA PHE A 130 1.68 -2.41 -8.12
C PHE A 130 1.97 -2.66 -9.60
N ILE A 131 3.13 -3.23 -9.89
CA ILE A 131 3.62 -3.45 -11.25
C ILE A 131 3.76 -4.96 -11.45
N PRO A 132 2.84 -5.60 -12.18
CA PRO A 132 2.99 -7.02 -12.50
C PRO A 132 4.16 -7.20 -13.47
N ILE A 133 5.02 -8.17 -13.18
CA ILE A 133 6.11 -8.56 -14.08
C ILE A 133 5.66 -9.77 -14.90
N ASP A 134 5.54 -9.58 -16.21
CA ASP A 134 5.21 -10.66 -17.13
C ASP A 134 6.44 -11.56 -17.32
N ILE A 135 6.38 -12.73 -16.71
CA ILE A 135 7.39 -13.79 -16.79
C ILE A 135 6.86 -14.90 -17.69
N THR A 136 6.97 -14.71 -19.00
CA THR A 136 6.66 -15.76 -19.96
C THR A 136 7.87 -16.68 -20.16
N GLU A 137 7.64 -17.99 -20.11
CA GLU A 137 8.61 -19.00 -20.58
C GLU A 137 8.93 -18.88 -22.09
#